data_AF-A0A3D1CL03-F1
#
_entry.id   AF-A0A3D1CL03-F1
#
_cell.length_a   1.000
_cell.length_b   1.000
_cell.length_c   1.000
_cell.angle_alpha   90.00
_cell.angle_beta   90.00
_cell.angle_gamma   90.00
#
_symmetry.space_group_name_H-M   'P 1'
#
loop_
_entity.id
_entity.type
_entity.pdbx_description
1 polymer ?
#
loop_
_entity_poly.entity_id
_entity_poly.type
_entity_poly.pdbx_seq_one_letter_code
_entity_poly.pdbx_strand_id
1 'polypeptide(L)'
;MKAVFLLVMILTSVFINQAIAEDRRLIQQQLDEACETARLEKLAPIREKYAAECVAEWDRSQQYCDRFYSDYGNKGGDQPVLFYDLPECEKAWNYQQRYRSAD
;
A
#
# COMPACT_ATOMS: atom_id res chain seq x y z
N MET A 1 0.31 -4.08 -49.93
CA MET A 1 1.51 -3.61 -49.17
C MET A 1 1.18 -2.48 -48.20
N LYS A 2 0.61 -1.33 -48.64
CA LYS A 2 0.24 -0.22 -47.73
C LYS A 2 -0.72 -0.61 -46.59
N ALA A 3 -1.77 -1.38 -46.89
CA ALA A 3 -2.73 -1.85 -45.88
C ALA A 3 -2.11 -2.82 -44.86
N VAL A 4 -1.18 -3.68 -45.29
CA VAL A 4 -0.45 -4.60 -44.40
C VAL A 4 0.49 -3.81 -43.49
N PHE A 5 1.15 -2.78 -44.02
CA PHE A 5 2.04 -1.91 -43.24
C PHE A 5 1.27 -1.10 -42.17
N LEU A 6 0.07 -0.60 -42.53
CA LEU A 6 -0.82 0.06 -41.59
C LEU A 6 -1.34 -0.90 -40.50
N LEU A 7 -1.71 -2.12 -40.88
CA LEU A 7 -2.17 -3.14 -39.92
C LEU A 7 -1.06 -3.53 -38.93
N VAL A 8 0.19 -3.67 -39.40
CA VAL A 8 1.36 -3.97 -38.56
C VAL A 8 1.69 -2.81 -37.61
N MET A 9 1.59 -1.55 -38.06
CA MET A 9 1.75 -0.38 -37.17
C MET A 9 0.69 -0.34 -36.06
N ILE A 10 -0.57 -0.62 -36.38
CA ILE A 10 -1.65 -0.65 -35.39
C ILE A 10 -1.40 -1.76 -34.36
N LEU A 11 -1.08 -2.98 -34.80
CA LEU A 11 -0.81 -4.10 -33.90
C LEU A 11 0.38 -3.81 -32.97
N THR A 12 1.48 -3.27 -33.49
CA THR A 12 2.67 -2.95 -32.68
C THR A 12 2.40 -1.87 -31.63
N SER A 13 1.59 -0.84 -31.94
CA SER A 13 1.21 0.18 -30.95
C SER A 13 0.42 -0.39 -29.76
N VAL A 14 -0.44 -1.39 -29.98
CA VAL A 14 -1.23 -2.01 -28.91
C VAL A 14 -0.34 -2.77 -27.92
N PHE A 15 0.64 -3.53 -28.42
CA PHE A 15 1.55 -4.29 -27.57
C PHE A 15 2.44 -3.41 -26.69
N ILE A 16 2.94 -2.28 -27.21
CA ILE A 16 3.79 -1.36 -26.44
C ILE A 16 2.99 -0.75 -25.27
N ASN A 17 1.73 -0.38 -25.49
CA ASN A 17 0.89 0.20 -24.44
C ASN A 17 0.64 -0.77 -23.26
N GLN A 18 0.51 -2.07 -23.55
CA GLN A 18 0.32 -3.10 -22.51
C GLN A 18 1.58 -3.28 -21.66
N ALA A 19 2.76 -3.33 -22.28
CA ALA A 19 4.02 -3.47 -21.57
C ALA A 19 4.26 -2.31 -20.59
N ILE A 20 4.03 -1.06 -21.04
CA ILE A 20 4.19 0.11 -20.17
C ILE A 20 3.15 0.10 -19.04
N ALA A 21 1.93 -0.36 -19.29
CA ALA A 21 0.91 -0.48 -18.24
C ALA A 21 1.30 -1.49 -17.16
N GLU A 22 1.89 -2.61 -17.53
CA GLU A 22 2.34 -3.63 -16.58
C GLU A 22 3.53 -3.14 -15.74
N ASP A 23 4.53 -2.51 -16.37
CA ASP A 23 5.66 -1.90 -15.65
C ASP A 23 5.17 -0.87 -14.62
N ARG A 24 4.19 -0.05 -14.97
CA ARG A 24 3.60 0.93 -14.03
C ARG A 24 2.96 0.26 -12.83
N ARG A 25 2.22 -0.84 -13.05
CA ARG A 25 1.56 -1.60 -11.97
C ARG A 25 2.58 -2.24 -11.04
N LEU A 26 3.64 -2.83 -11.60
CA LEU A 26 4.72 -3.44 -10.81
C LEU A 26 5.43 -2.40 -9.94
N ILE A 27 5.75 -1.22 -10.50
CA ILE A 27 6.37 -0.13 -9.73
C ILE A 27 5.42 0.35 -8.62
N GLN A 28 4.13 0.54 -8.92
CA GLN A 28 3.15 0.93 -7.89
C GLN A 28 3.09 -0.10 -6.75
N GLN A 29 3.01 -1.40 -7.08
CA GLN A 29 2.98 -2.47 -6.10
C GLN A 29 4.21 -2.46 -5.19
N GLN A 30 5.41 -2.25 -5.74
CA GLN A 30 6.64 -2.16 -4.96
C GLN A 30 6.64 -0.96 -4.01
N LEU A 31 6.09 0.18 -4.44
CA LEU A 31 5.99 1.37 -3.60
C LEU A 31 4.95 1.19 -2.49
N ASP A 32 3.82 0.56 -2.81
CA ASP A 32 2.77 0.24 -1.84
C ASP A 32 3.28 -0.76 -0.79
N GLU A 33 4.04 -1.78 -1.20
CA GLU A 33 4.68 -2.73 -0.29
C GLU A 33 5.67 -2.02 0.66
N ALA A 34 6.53 -1.16 0.13
CA ALA A 34 7.47 -0.38 0.94
C ALA A 34 6.75 0.51 1.97
N CYS A 35 5.65 1.15 1.57
CA CYS A 35 4.80 1.92 2.48
C CYS A 35 4.24 1.05 3.61
N GLU A 36 3.61 -0.09 3.27
CA GLU A 36 3.00 -0.96 4.28
C GLU A 36 4.04 -1.58 5.21
N THR A 37 5.21 -1.97 4.72
CA THR A 37 6.31 -2.45 5.56
C THR A 37 6.70 -1.38 6.59
N ALA A 38 6.99 -0.16 6.14
CA ALA A 38 7.38 0.94 7.03
C ALA A 38 6.26 1.27 8.05
N ARG A 39 4.99 1.25 7.60
CA ARG A 39 3.82 1.48 8.45
C ARG A 39 3.69 0.43 9.55
N LEU A 40 3.84 -0.85 9.20
CA LEU A 40 3.74 -1.95 10.15
C LEU A 40 4.89 -1.95 11.15
N GLU A 41 6.11 -1.57 10.74
CA GLU A 41 7.25 -1.38 11.64
C GLU A 41 6.98 -0.27 12.67
N LYS A 42 6.33 0.83 12.28
CA LYS A 42 5.93 1.90 13.23
C LYS A 42 4.81 1.47 14.17
N LEU A 43 3.88 0.65 13.69
CA LEU A 43 2.75 0.17 14.49
C LEU A 43 3.14 -0.88 15.52
N ALA A 44 4.09 -1.75 15.21
CA ALA A 44 4.50 -2.86 16.09
C ALA A 44 4.80 -2.44 17.54
N PRO A 45 5.71 -1.47 17.83
CA PRO A 45 6.01 -1.07 19.20
C PRO A 45 4.82 -0.39 19.90
N ILE A 46 3.93 0.25 19.15
CA ILE A 46 2.73 0.89 19.71
C ILE A 46 1.71 -0.17 20.12
N ARG A 47 1.51 -1.19 19.29
CA ARG A 47 0.65 -2.33 19.60
C ARG A 47 1.14 -3.09 20.81
N GLU A 48 2.46 -3.32 20.90
CA GLU A 48 3.08 -3.95 22.08
C GLU A 48 2.85 -3.13 23.35
N LYS A 49 3.04 -1.81 23.27
CA LYS A 49 2.78 -0.91 24.39
C LYS A 49 1.32 -1.01 24.86
N TYR A 50 0.35 -0.92 23.96
CA TYR A 50 -1.06 -1.00 24.34
C TYR A 50 -1.47 -2.39 24.85
N ALA A 51 -0.88 -3.46 24.30
CA ALA A 51 -1.10 -4.79 24.83
C ALA A 51 -0.59 -4.92 26.28
N ALA A 52 0.60 -4.38 26.58
CA ALA A 52 1.15 -4.35 27.93
C ALA A 52 0.28 -3.53 28.90
N GLU A 53 -0.21 -2.37 28.47
CA GLU A 53 -1.15 -1.55 29.26
C GLU A 53 -2.45 -2.31 29.54
N CYS A 54 -3.00 -3.02 28.57
CA CYS A 54 -4.19 -3.86 28.75
C CYS A 54 -3.99 -4.99 29.77
N VAL A 55 -2.83 -5.65 29.78
CA VAL A 55 -2.53 -6.69 30.78
C VAL A 55 -2.46 -6.06 32.18
N ALA A 56 -1.79 -4.91 32.31
CA ALA A 56 -1.59 -4.24 33.59
C ALA A 56 -2.89 -3.66 34.18
N GLU A 57 -3.75 -3.09 33.33
CA GLU A 57 -4.94 -2.36 33.80
C GLU A 57 -6.19 -3.24 33.88
N TRP A 58 -6.35 -4.21 32.96
CA TRP A 58 -7.62 -4.93 32.81
C TRP A 58 -7.56 -6.38 33.30
N ASP A 59 -6.44 -6.81 33.89
CA ASP A 59 -6.20 -8.17 34.40
C ASP A 59 -6.55 -9.24 33.34
N ARG A 60 -6.13 -8.99 32.10
CA ARG A 60 -6.34 -9.89 30.96
C ARG A 60 -5.05 -10.64 30.62
N SER A 61 -5.19 -11.79 29.96
CA SER A 61 -4.03 -12.52 29.47
C SER A 61 -3.33 -11.76 28.34
N GLN A 62 -2.01 -11.93 28.24
CA GLN A 62 -1.21 -11.37 27.13
C GLN A 62 -1.82 -11.73 25.77
N GLN A 63 -2.20 -12.99 25.57
CA GLN A 63 -2.81 -13.47 24.33
C GLN A 63 -4.10 -12.73 23.96
N TYR A 64 -4.93 -12.37 24.95
CA TYR A 64 -6.13 -11.58 24.69
C TYR A 64 -5.76 -10.17 24.24
N CYS A 65 -4.86 -9.50 24.95
CA CYS A 65 -4.46 -8.13 24.66
C CYS A 65 -3.73 -8.01 23.31
N ASP A 66 -2.84 -8.96 22.97
CA ASP A 66 -2.16 -9.01 21.67
C ASP A 66 -3.17 -9.12 20.52
N ARG A 67 -4.19 -9.97 20.69
CA ARG A 67 -5.26 -10.12 19.70
C ARG A 67 -6.11 -8.85 19.61
N PHE A 68 -6.45 -8.27 20.76
CA PHE A 68 -7.29 -7.07 20.85
C PHE A 68 -6.66 -5.86 20.16
N TYR A 69 -5.33 -5.68 20.26
CA TYR A 69 -4.60 -4.60 19.60
C TYR A 69 -3.94 -4.99 18.27
N SER A 70 -4.18 -6.19 17.76
CA SER A 70 -3.54 -6.69 16.53
C SER A 70 -3.85 -5.86 15.29
N ASP A 71 -5.02 -5.23 15.25
CA ASP A 71 -5.49 -4.38 14.16
C ASP A 71 -5.38 -2.88 14.48
N TYR A 72 -4.89 -2.50 15.67
CA TYR A 72 -4.76 -1.10 16.05
C TYR A 72 -3.98 -0.30 14.99
N GLY A 73 -4.51 0.86 14.62
CA GLY A 73 -3.95 1.73 13.59
C GLY A 73 -4.22 1.28 12.14
N ASN A 74 -4.91 0.15 11.93
CA ASN A 74 -5.53 -0.16 10.64
C ASN A 74 -6.91 0.52 10.54
N LYS A 75 -7.53 0.41 9.36
CA LYS A 75 -8.88 0.91 9.13
C LYS A 75 -9.90 0.15 10.00
N GLY A 76 -10.52 0.84 10.95
CA GLY A 76 -11.56 0.29 11.81
C GLY A 76 -12.50 1.39 12.31
N GLY A 77 -13.81 1.17 12.17
CA GLY A 77 -14.83 2.15 12.55
C GLY A 77 -14.58 3.53 11.95
N ASP A 78 -14.68 4.56 12.80
CA ASP A 78 -14.44 5.97 12.45
C ASP A 78 -12.98 6.43 12.72
N GLN A 79 -12.08 5.51 13.11
CA GLN A 79 -10.71 5.88 13.43
C GLN A 79 -9.88 6.09 12.15
N PRO A 80 -9.01 7.12 12.11
CA PRO A 80 -8.10 7.32 11.00
C PRO A 80 -7.08 6.18 10.95
N VAL A 81 -6.69 5.80 9.73
CA VAL A 81 -5.55 4.90 9.54
C VAL A 81 -4.27 5.66 9.88
N LEU A 82 -3.39 5.04 10.67
CA LEU A 82 -2.18 5.70 11.16
C LEU A 82 -0.99 5.47 10.22
N PHE A 83 -0.06 6.43 10.22
CA PHE A 83 1.26 6.35 9.58
C PHE A 83 1.27 6.28 8.04
N TYR A 84 0.26 6.84 7.36
CA TYR A 84 0.31 7.04 5.90
C TYR A 84 1.07 8.31 5.46
N ASP A 85 1.50 9.13 6.41
CA ASP A 85 2.36 10.30 6.22
C ASP A 85 3.86 9.95 6.20
N LEU A 86 4.21 8.67 6.24
CA LEU A 86 5.60 8.22 6.11
C LEU A 86 6.14 8.52 4.69
N PRO A 87 7.45 8.82 4.55
CA PRO A 87 8.06 9.12 3.26
C PRO A 87 7.82 8.06 2.18
N GLU A 88 7.81 6.79 2.56
CA GLU A 88 7.54 5.65 1.67
C GLU A 88 6.10 5.71 1.13
N CYS A 89 5.15 6.06 1.98
CA CYS A 89 3.74 6.20 1.64
C CYS A 89 3.47 7.44 0.79
N GLU A 90 4.09 8.57 1.11
CA GLU A 90 4.05 9.76 0.26
C GLU A 90 4.63 9.48 -1.13
N LYS A 91 5.70 8.70 -1.22
CA LYS A 91 6.30 8.31 -2.51
C LYS A 91 5.34 7.44 -3.33
N ALA A 92 4.69 6.46 -2.71
CA ALA A 92 3.68 5.61 -3.35
C ALA A 92 2.48 6.43 -3.85
N TRP A 93 1.97 7.33 -3.02
CA TRP A 93 0.87 8.23 -3.36
C TRP A 93 1.26 9.16 -4.51
N ASN A 94 2.40 9.84 -4.43
CA ASN A 94 2.87 10.77 -5.45
C ASN A 94 3.07 10.07 -6.81
N TYR A 95 3.58 8.84 -6.82
CA TYR A 95 3.70 8.04 -8.04
C TYR A 95 2.32 7.73 -8.63
N GLN A 96 1.37 7.27 -7.82
CA GLN A 96 0.00 7.00 -8.25
C GLN A 96 -0.67 8.24 -8.85
N GLN A 97 -0.53 9.39 -8.20
CA GLN A 97 -1.18 10.63 -8.62
C GLN A 97 -0.69 11.10 -9.98
N ARG A 98 0.62 10.99 -10.27
CA ARG A 98 1.19 11.39 -11.57
C ARG A 98 0.53 10.68 -12.75
N TYR A 99 0.19 9.40 -12.58
CA TYR A 99 -0.41 8.60 -13.63
C TYR A 99 -1.94 8.69 -13.64
N ARG A 100 -2.60 8.87 -12.48
CA ARG A 100 -4.04 9.14 -12.42
C ARG A 100 -4.43 10.47 -13.06
N SER A 101 -3.59 11.49 -12.97
CA SER A 101 -3.84 12.80 -13.61
C SER A 101 -3.51 12.82 -15.11
N ALA A 102 -2.95 11.73 -15.65
CA ALA A 102 -2.57 11.62 -17.06
C ALA A 102 -3.57 10.79 -17.89
N ASP A 103 -4.53 10.13 -17.23
CA ASP A 103 -5.70 9.46 -17.81
C ASP A 103 -6.91 10.42 -17.86
#